data_AF-A0A5K8A0C2-F1
#
_entry.id   AF-A0A5K8A0C2-F1
#
_cell.length_a   1.000
_cell.length_b   1.000
_cell.length_c   1.000
_cell.angle_alpha   90.00
_cell.angle_beta   90.00
_cell.angle_gamma   90.00
#
_symmetry.space_group_name_H-M   'P 1'
#
loop_
_entity.id
_entity.type
_entity.pdbx_description
1 polymer ?
#
loop_
_entity_poly.entity_id
_entity_poly.type
_entity_poly.pdbx_seq_one_letter_code
_entity_poly.pdbx_strand_id
1 'polypeptide(L)'
;MKFSQAFIRFLIIVAIGWVGVFALPMTWFVNTYLPFSFFLLMGLVTFGICGLGWPFAAPMGILWKPDNRVIPGVLMVAVWIGMAFVLSAVQQYVWPRVPLAAGPFFGIIIFMVTLWYTFDGVGPHPFKQPWLNWLFATVVIYVLSGVLFKFFVNFNGTPGAGAPFDPQGIFPGPYWFGLCVWIIVWIQVFGNSMCLQGWPFYKLGQPLHPILLTVAVIVLGYGCWEGTMAMGISPTFSFGAIAASAIGWSLMHAVAFEMTPFAKYIQPKRGLFNFILEEVILVAVWIVALRILLVPINAKLVATGMPFGIDHMSAWFTLHVVAIILLIHQLFFMRTPLSIPAPPLGPEEVPPVSMEEPAEKEMVNA
;
A
#
# COMPACT_ATOMS: atom_id res chain seq x y z
N MET A 1 2.77 21.86 3.57
CA MET A 1 1.50 22.20 4.29
C MET A 1 1.79 22.46 5.78
N LYS A 2 0.97 23.21 6.54
CA LYS A 2 1.19 23.36 8.01
C LYS A 2 0.84 22.03 8.71
N PHE A 3 1.69 21.56 9.64
CA PHE A 3 1.49 20.28 10.35
C PHE A 3 0.09 20.13 10.97
N SER A 4 -0.45 21.20 11.55
CA SER A 4 -1.80 21.20 12.13
C SER A 4 -2.89 20.87 11.12
N GLN A 5 -2.78 21.34 9.87
CA GLN A 5 -3.74 21.02 8.81
C GLN A 5 -3.63 19.56 8.38
N ALA A 6 -2.40 19.05 8.26
CA ALA A 6 -2.14 17.64 7.96
C ALA A 6 -2.76 16.72 9.03
N PHE A 7 -2.56 17.09 10.29
CA PHE A 7 -3.08 16.35 11.45
C PHE A 7 -4.60 16.37 11.53
N ILE A 8 -5.24 17.54 11.36
CA ILE A 8 -6.70 17.64 11.32
C ILE A 8 -7.29 16.79 10.20
N ARG A 9 -6.69 16.85 8.99
CA ARG A 9 -7.11 16.01 7.86
C ARG A 9 -6.99 14.53 8.19
N PHE A 10 -5.88 14.12 8.79
CA PHE A 10 -5.69 12.75 9.22
C PHE A 10 -6.77 12.31 10.22
N LEU A 11 -7.06 13.13 11.25
CA LEU A 11 -8.13 12.85 12.21
C LEU A 11 -9.51 12.74 11.55
N ILE A 12 -9.82 13.58 10.57
CA ILE A 12 -11.07 13.49 9.80
C ILE A 12 -11.15 12.16 9.05
N ILE A 13 -10.08 11.73 8.37
CA ILE A 13 -10.02 10.45 7.67
C ILE A 13 -10.22 9.29 8.65
N VAL A 14 -9.55 9.32 9.81
CA VAL A 14 -9.70 8.30 10.85
C VAL A 14 -11.13 8.28 11.37
N ALA A 15 -11.75 9.43 11.63
CA ALA A 15 -13.13 9.52 12.10
C ALA A 15 -14.13 8.99 11.06
N ILE A 16 -13.99 9.37 9.78
CA ILE A 16 -14.83 8.86 8.69
C ILE A 16 -14.67 7.33 8.56
N GLY A 17 -13.44 6.84 8.55
CA GLY A 17 -13.17 5.41 8.50
C GLY A 17 -13.78 4.67 9.69
N TRP A 18 -13.64 5.24 10.89
CA TRP A 18 -14.17 4.64 12.12
C TRP A 18 -15.68 4.56 12.08
N VAL A 19 -16.36 5.65 11.73
CA VAL A 19 -17.82 5.70 11.59
C VAL A 19 -18.28 4.72 10.52
N GLY A 20 -17.57 4.65 9.39
CA GLY A 20 -17.85 3.71 8.31
C GLY A 20 -17.84 2.26 8.80
N VAL A 21 -16.75 1.82 9.44
CA VAL A 21 -16.65 0.45 9.97
C VAL A 21 -17.67 0.21 11.08
N PHE A 22 -17.86 1.18 11.97
CA PHE A 22 -18.82 1.06 13.06
C PHE A 22 -20.27 0.93 12.56
N ALA A 23 -20.64 1.60 11.46
CA ALA A 23 -21.98 1.53 10.90
C ALA A 23 -22.26 0.22 10.15
N LEU A 24 -21.23 -0.46 9.65
CA LEU A 24 -21.39 -1.65 8.82
C LEU A 24 -21.61 -2.94 9.64
N PRO A 25 -22.34 -3.94 9.10
CA PRO A 25 -22.37 -5.28 9.66
C PRO A 25 -20.99 -5.94 9.60
N MET A 26 -20.49 -6.48 10.71
CA MET A 26 -19.15 -7.08 10.78
C MET A 26 -19.00 -8.31 9.89
N THR A 27 -20.07 -9.10 9.73
CA THR A 27 -20.09 -10.24 8.80
C THR A 27 -19.89 -9.81 7.36
N TRP A 28 -20.53 -8.72 6.93
CA TRP A 28 -20.32 -8.16 5.59
C TRP A 28 -18.91 -7.59 5.44
N PHE A 29 -18.43 -6.85 6.45
CA PHE A 29 -17.09 -6.27 6.43
C PHE A 29 -16.01 -7.35 6.25
N VAL A 30 -16.06 -8.42 7.04
CA VAL A 30 -15.05 -9.48 7.01
C VAL A 30 -15.17 -10.37 5.78
N ASN A 31 -16.39 -10.80 5.41
CA ASN A 31 -16.56 -11.79 4.35
C ASN A 31 -16.62 -11.20 2.95
N THR A 32 -16.93 -9.90 2.82
CA THR A 32 -17.10 -9.24 1.51
C THR A 32 -16.11 -8.11 1.32
N TYR A 33 -16.11 -7.11 2.20
CA TYR A 33 -15.28 -5.92 2.01
C TYR A 33 -13.79 -6.24 2.11
N LEU A 34 -13.36 -6.99 3.13
CA LEU A 34 -11.94 -7.24 3.35
C LEU A 34 -11.28 -7.97 2.15
N PRO A 35 -11.81 -9.09 1.62
CA PRO A 35 -11.27 -9.72 0.40
C PRO A 35 -11.25 -8.77 -0.81
N PHE A 36 -12.35 -8.05 -1.02
CA PHE A 36 -12.50 -7.07 -2.10
C PHE A 36 -11.49 -5.92 -1.99
N SER A 37 -11.16 -5.51 -0.77
CA SER A 37 -10.33 -4.35 -0.49
C SER A 37 -8.86 -4.55 -0.88
N PHE A 38 -8.37 -5.79 -1.06
CA PHE A 38 -7.05 -6.03 -1.64
C PHE A 38 -6.98 -5.59 -3.11
N PHE A 39 -8.04 -5.84 -3.88
CA PHE A 39 -8.14 -5.32 -5.25
C PHE A 39 -8.37 -3.81 -5.28
N LEU A 40 -9.07 -3.26 -4.29
CA LEU A 40 -9.16 -1.82 -4.12
C LEU A 40 -7.76 -1.21 -3.88
N LEU A 41 -6.94 -1.78 -3.00
CA LEU A 41 -5.56 -1.32 -2.78
C LEU A 41 -4.69 -1.47 -4.04
N MET A 42 -4.78 -2.61 -4.73
CA MET A 42 -4.13 -2.82 -6.02
C MET A 42 -4.54 -1.75 -7.04
N GLY A 43 -5.84 -1.50 -7.17
CA GLY A 43 -6.38 -0.51 -8.09
C GLY A 43 -5.90 0.91 -7.77
N LEU A 44 -5.84 1.29 -6.49
CA LEU A 44 -5.34 2.61 -6.09
C LEU A 44 -3.92 2.85 -6.56
N VAL A 45 -3.04 1.87 -6.32
CA VAL A 45 -1.62 1.97 -6.66
C VAL A 45 -1.41 1.86 -8.17
N THR A 46 -2.06 0.89 -8.83
CA THR A 46 -1.90 0.70 -10.28
C THR A 46 -2.50 1.86 -11.07
N PHE A 47 -3.67 2.39 -10.72
CA PHE A 47 -4.21 3.56 -11.42
C PHE A 47 -3.47 4.84 -11.05
N GLY A 48 -3.28 5.11 -9.76
CA GLY A 48 -2.72 6.38 -9.30
C GLY A 48 -1.24 6.53 -9.57
N ILE A 49 -0.46 5.44 -9.43
CA ILE A 49 0.99 5.49 -9.59
C ILE A 49 1.39 4.94 -10.96
N CYS A 50 1.10 3.68 -11.29
CA CYS A 50 1.56 3.08 -12.56
C CYS A 50 0.87 3.69 -13.79
N GLY A 51 -0.43 3.97 -13.68
CA GLY A 51 -1.26 4.57 -14.71
C GLY A 51 -1.31 6.09 -14.67
N LEU A 52 -0.57 6.74 -13.75
CA LEU A 52 -0.53 8.19 -13.59
C LEU A 52 -1.92 8.85 -13.58
N GLY A 53 -2.88 8.24 -12.88
CA GLY A 53 -4.25 8.73 -12.74
C GLY A 53 -5.20 8.42 -13.90
N TRP A 54 -4.75 7.73 -14.95
CA TRP A 54 -5.64 7.30 -16.03
C TRP A 54 -6.85 6.50 -15.50
N PRO A 55 -8.07 6.65 -16.06
CA PRO A 55 -8.42 7.52 -17.20
C PRO A 55 -8.80 8.95 -16.85
N PHE A 56 -9.09 9.26 -15.58
CA PHE A 56 -9.72 10.54 -15.21
C PHE A 56 -8.90 11.38 -14.23
N ALA A 57 -8.24 10.78 -13.26
CA ALA A 57 -7.49 11.48 -12.22
C ALA A 57 -6.13 12.02 -12.69
N ALA A 58 -5.49 12.82 -11.82
CA ALA A 58 -4.20 13.43 -12.10
C ALA A 58 -3.05 12.40 -12.11
N PRO A 59 -1.94 12.70 -12.82
CA PRO A 59 -1.74 13.83 -13.73
C PRO A 59 -2.17 13.59 -15.18
N MET A 60 -2.41 12.34 -15.61
CA MET A 60 -2.60 11.99 -17.03
C MET A 60 -4.06 11.68 -17.43
N GLY A 61 -5.02 11.93 -16.54
CA GLY A 61 -6.43 11.72 -16.81
C GLY A 61 -7.03 12.74 -17.78
N ILE A 62 -7.95 12.29 -18.63
CA ILE A 62 -8.56 13.08 -19.71
C ILE A 62 -9.37 14.27 -19.19
N LEU A 63 -9.97 14.11 -18.01
CA LEU A 63 -10.83 15.12 -17.39
C LEU A 63 -10.10 15.94 -16.33
N TRP A 64 -8.84 15.60 -16.02
CA TRP A 64 -8.09 16.26 -14.98
C TRP A 64 -7.74 17.69 -15.41
N LYS A 65 -8.08 18.65 -14.55
CA LYS A 65 -7.58 20.03 -14.61
C LYS A 65 -7.30 20.54 -13.20
N PRO A 66 -6.37 21.49 -13.01
CA PRO A 66 -6.04 22.01 -11.68
C PRO A 66 -7.23 22.62 -10.91
N ASP A 67 -8.22 23.15 -11.62
CA ASP A 67 -9.47 23.74 -11.14
C ASP A 67 -10.62 22.72 -10.98
N ASN A 68 -10.58 21.61 -11.71
CA ASN A 68 -11.58 20.55 -11.65
C ASN A 68 -11.00 19.22 -11.12
N ARG A 69 -11.08 19.04 -9.80
CA ARG A 69 -10.55 17.85 -9.11
C ARG A 69 -11.62 16.88 -8.61
N VAL A 70 -12.84 17.38 -8.38
CA VAL A 70 -13.92 16.58 -7.80
C VAL A 70 -14.53 15.63 -8.82
N ILE A 71 -14.89 16.14 -10.02
CA ILE A 71 -15.52 15.31 -11.06
C ILE A 71 -14.60 14.16 -11.48
N PRO A 72 -13.31 14.41 -11.81
CA PRO A 72 -12.42 13.31 -12.18
C PRO A 72 -12.18 12.34 -11.03
N GLY A 73 -12.10 12.83 -9.78
CA GLY A 73 -11.98 11.97 -8.60
C GLY A 73 -13.18 11.03 -8.43
N VAL A 74 -14.41 11.52 -8.57
CA VAL A 74 -15.63 10.70 -8.47
C VAL A 74 -15.69 9.64 -9.57
N LEU A 75 -15.40 10.02 -10.82
CA LEU A 75 -15.39 9.08 -11.94
C LEU A 75 -14.28 8.04 -11.78
N MET A 76 -13.12 8.46 -11.26
CA MET A 76 -12.01 7.55 -10.97
C MET A 76 -12.39 6.53 -9.89
N VAL A 77 -13.10 6.94 -8.83
CA VAL A 77 -13.66 6.03 -7.83
C VAL A 77 -14.61 5.02 -8.47
N ALA A 78 -15.47 5.44 -9.39
CA ALA A 78 -16.39 4.51 -10.08
C ALA A 78 -15.64 3.46 -10.92
N VAL A 79 -14.64 3.87 -11.71
CA VAL A 79 -13.78 2.97 -12.49
C VAL A 79 -13.01 2.01 -11.58
N TRP A 80 -12.46 2.54 -10.49
CA TRP A 80 -11.71 1.79 -9.50
C TRP A 80 -12.55 0.71 -8.81
N ILE A 81 -13.76 1.05 -8.37
CA ILE A 81 -14.72 0.09 -7.81
C ILE A 81 -15.09 -0.96 -8.86
N GLY A 82 -15.39 -0.55 -10.09
CA GLY A 82 -15.72 -1.46 -11.20
C GLY A 82 -14.59 -2.46 -11.47
N MET A 83 -13.34 -2.00 -11.49
CA MET A 83 -12.17 -2.86 -11.65
C MET A 83 -12.06 -3.88 -10.51
N ALA A 84 -12.26 -3.46 -9.25
CA ALA A 84 -12.20 -4.36 -8.13
C ALA A 84 -13.28 -5.45 -8.20
N PHE A 85 -14.48 -5.12 -8.71
CA PHE A 85 -15.53 -6.12 -8.95
C PHE A 85 -15.14 -7.11 -10.03
N VAL A 86 -14.59 -6.63 -11.15
CA VAL A 86 -14.11 -7.50 -12.24
C VAL A 86 -12.99 -8.42 -11.74
N LEU A 87 -11.97 -7.89 -11.06
CA LEU A 87 -10.85 -8.72 -10.59
C LEU A 87 -11.25 -9.71 -9.50
N SER A 88 -12.20 -9.33 -8.62
CA SER A 88 -12.77 -10.25 -7.64
C SER A 88 -13.54 -11.38 -8.31
N ALA A 89 -14.31 -11.08 -9.36
CA ALA A 89 -15.02 -12.09 -10.15
C ALA A 89 -14.03 -13.00 -10.90
N VAL A 90 -12.96 -12.45 -11.48
CA VAL A 90 -11.89 -13.23 -12.13
C VAL A 90 -11.23 -14.16 -11.11
N GLN A 91 -10.89 -13.67 -9.92
CA GLN A 91 -10.30 -14.49 -8.86
C GLN A 91 -11.23 -15.64 -8.47
N GLN A 92 -12.53 -15.38 -8.29
CA GLN A 92 -13.48 -16.35 -7.80
C GLN A 92 -13.87 -17.39 -8.87
N TYR A 93 -14.05 -16.97 -10.12
CA TYR A 93 -14.66 -17.80 -11.16
C TYR A 93 -13.69 -18.25 -12.26
N VAL A 94 -12.61 -17.52 -12.51
CA VAL A 94 -11.68 -17.80 -13.61
C VAL A 94 -10.42 -18.50 -13.09
N TRP A 95 -9.59 -17.76 -12.35
CA TRP A 95 -8.33 -18.22 -11.79
C TRP A 95 -7.83 -17.21 -10.74
N PRO A 96 -7.34 -17.63 -9.57
CA PRO A 96 -7.08 -19.03 -9.13
C PRO A 96 -8.32 -19.80 -8.65
N ARG A 97 -9.55 -19.25 -8.80
CA ARG A 97 -10.82 -19.83 -8.30
C ARG A 97 -10.87 -19.94 -6.77
N VAL A 98 -10.21 -19.00 -6.10
CA VAL A 98 -10.19 -18.93 -4.64
C VAL A 98 -11.45 -18.18 -4.19
N PRO A 99 -12.28 -18.78 -3.31
CA PRO A 99 -13.47 -18.11 -2.80
C PRO A 99 -13.09 -16.85 -2.03
N LEU A 100 -13.96 -15.83 -2.04
CA LEU A 100 -13.69 -14.56 -1.36
C LEU A 100 -13.34 -14.74 0.12
N ALA A 101 -13.93 -15.72 0.81
CA ALA A 101 -13.62 -16.04 2.20
C ALA A 101 -12.15 -16.49 2.42
N ALA A 102 -11.54 -17.17 1.45
CA ALA A 102 -10.09 -17.48 1.45
C ALA A 102 -9.25 -16.39 0.75
N GLY A 103 -9.94 -15.35 0.25
CA GLY A 103 -9.37 -14.22 -0.47
C GLY A 103 -8.25 -13.50 0.26
N PRO A 104 -8.21 -13.36 1.61
CA PRO A 104 -7.09 -12.68 2.27
C PRO A 104 -5.71 -13.30 2.00
N PHE A 105 -5.61 -14.62 1.83
CA PHE A 105 -4.33 -15.29 1.56
C PHE A 105 -3.78 -14.99 0.16
N PHE A 106 -4.66 -14.86 -0.83
CA PHE A 106 -4.28 -14.42 -2.17
C PHE A 106 -4.10 -12.90 -2.23
N GLY A 107 -5.01 -12.17 -1.59
CA GLY A 107 -5.03 -10.72 -1.54
C GLY A 107 -3.78 -10.10 -0.93
N ILE A 108 -3.23 -10.68 0.15
CA ILE A 108 -1.98 -10.17 0.73
C ILE A 108 -0.80 -10.28 -0.25
N ILE A 109 -0.77 -11.34 -1.07
CA ILE A 109 0.25 -11.52 -2.12
C ILE A 109 0.05 -10.49 -3.23
N ILE A 110 -1.20 -10.25 -3.65
CA ILE A 110 -1.51 -9.17 -4.60
C ILE A 110 -0.99 -7.84 -4.08
N PHE A 111 -1.29 -7.52 -2.83
CA PHE A 111 -0.86 -6.25 -2.25
C PHE A 111 0.67 -6.16 -2.14
N MET A 112 1.33 -7.23 -1.68
CA MET A 112 2.79 -7.30 -1.61
C MET A 112 3.43 -7.07 -2.99
N VAL A 113 3.01 -7.81 -4.01
CA VAL A 113 3.56 -7.69 -5.37
C VAL A 113 3.23 -6.33 -5.98
N THR A 114 2.05 -5.76 -5.70
CA THR A 114 1.68 -4.41 -6.13
C THR A 114 2.67 -3.38 -5.60
N LEU A 115 2.96 -3.41 -4.30
CA LEU A 115 3.88 -2.47 -3.67
C LEU A 115 5.30 -2.68 -4.18
N TRP A 116 5.73 -3.93 -4.36
CA TRP A 116 7.03 -4.26 -4.91
C TRP A 116 7.22 -3.65 -6.29
N TYR A 117 6.32 -4.00 -7.22
CA TYR A 117 6.35 -3.51 -8.61
C TYR A 117 6.36 -1.99 -8.69
N THR A 118 5.69 -1.32 -7.75
CA THR A 118 5.50 0.13 -7.80
C THR A 118 6.62 0.89 -7.11
N PHE A 119 7.21 0.35 -6.03
CA PHE A 119 8.11 1.08 -5.14
C PHE A 119 9.56 0.58 -5.13
N ASP A 120 9.89 -0.49 -5.88
CA ASP A 120 11.26 -1.05 -5.98
C ASP A 120 12.24 -0.24 -6.84
N GLY A 121 11.77 0.84 -7.46
CA GLY A 121 12.60 1.80 -8.18
C GLY A 121 12.90 1.47 -9.64
N VAL A 122 12.21 0.50 -10.26
CA VAL A 122 12.28 0.28 -11.72
C VAL A 122 11.57 1.37 -12.53
N GLY A 123 10.73 2.20 -11.89
CA GLY A 123 9.87 3.14 -12.59
C GLY A 123 8.79 2.36 -13.33
N PRO A 124 7.52 2.40 -12.89
CA PRO A 124 6.46 1.50 -13.38
C PRO A 124 5.94 1.91 -14.77
N HIS A 125 6.78 2.54 -15.60
CA HIS A 125 6.40 3.20 -16.85
C HIS A 125 7.26 2.76 -18.04
N PRO A 126 7.25 1.46 -18.42
CA PRO A 126 7.94 0.99 -19.61
C PRO A 126 7.36 1.57 -20.92
N PHE A 127 6.11 2.07 -20.89
CA PHE A 127 5.42 2.65 -22.03
C PHE A 127 5.16 4.15 -21.86
N LYS A 128 5.03 4.87 -22.98
CA LYS A 128 4.64 6.28 -22.98
C LYS A 128 3.17 6.48 -22.61
N GLN A 129 2.32 5.51 -22.96
CA GLN A 129 0.88 5.60 -22.74
C GLN A 129 0.51 5.13 -21.31
N PRO A 130 -0.15 5.98 -20.51
CA PRO A 130 -0.48 5.63 -19.12
C PRO A 130 -1.38 4.40 -18.98
N TRP A 131 -2.33 4.20 -19.90
CA TRP A 131 -3.21 3.04 -19.89
C TRP A 131 -2.46 1.72 -20.16
N LEU A 132 -1.39 1.74 -20.97
CA LEU A 132 -0.54 0.57 -21.21
C LEU A 132 0.27 0.23 -19.97
N ASN A 133 0.82 1.25 -19.28
CA ASN A 133 1.53 1.04 -18.02
C ASN A 133 0.61 0.45 -16.95
N TRP A 134 -0.61 0.98 -16.82
CA TRP A 134 -1.63 0.43 -15.93
C TRP A 134 -1.94 -1.03 -16.25
N LEU A 135 -2.30 -1.33 -17.51
CA LEU A 135 -2.69 -2.68 -17.92
C LEU A 135 -1.54 -3.67 -17.72
N PHE A 136 -0.33 -3.30 -18.13
CA PHE A 136 0.86 -4.12 -17.95
C PHE A 136 1.15 -4.40 -16.48
N ALA A 137 1.12 -3.37 -15.63
CA ALA A 137 1.30 -3.51 -14.19
C ALA A 137 0.24 -4.46 -13.60
N THR A 138 -1.04 -4.27 -13.93
CA THR A 138 -2.14 -5.12 -13.46
C THR A 138 -1.92 -6.58 -13.82
N VAL A 139 -1.53 -6.87 -15.07
CA VAL A 139 -1.27 -8.23 -15.55
C VAL A 139 -0.06 -8.84 -14.83
N VAL A 140 1.07 -8.12 -14.76
CA VAL A 140 2.30 -8.60 -14.11
C VAL A 140 2.04 -8.92 -12.63
N ILE A 141 1.39 -8.00 -11.91
CA ILE A 141 1.05 -8.18 -10.50
C ILE A 141 0.19 -9.42 -10.34
N TYR A 142 -0.90 -9.56 -11.11
CA TYR A 142 -1.84 -10.65 -10.95
C TYR A 142 -1.19 -12.02 -11.25
N VAL A 143 -0.41 -12.11 -12.33
CA VAL A 143 0.29 -13.35 -12.72
C VAL A 143 1.33 -13.74 -11.66
N LEU A 144 2.18 -12.80 -11.25
CA LEU A 144 3.19 -13.07 -10.23
C LEU A 144 2.55 -13.45 -8.89
N SER A 145 1.46 -12.81 -8.49
CA SER A 145 0.74 -13.19 -7.28
C SER A 145 0.17 -14.60 -7.35
N GLY A 146 -0.34 -15.04 -8.50
CA GLY A 146 -0.80 -16.41 -8.68
C GLY A 146 0.32 -17.45 -8.73
N VAL A 147 1.49 -17.11 -9.29
CA VAL A 147 2.69 -17.94 -9.19
C VAL A 147 3.09 -18.10 -7.73
N LEU A 148 3.25 -17.00 -6.99
CA LEU A 148 3.61 -17.05 -5.58
C LEU A 148 2.57 -17.80 -4.75
N PHE A 149 1.29 -17.58 -4.99
CA PHE A 149 0.21 -18.32 -4.34
C PHE A 149 0.33 -19.83 -4.57
N LYS A 150 0.57 -20.25 -5.82
CA LYS A 150 0.69 -21.66 -6.19
C LYS A 150 1.87 -22.35 -5.51
N PHE A 151 3.02 -21.68 -5.44
CA PHE A 151 4.25 -22.30 -4.91
C PHE A 151 4.39 -22.18 -3.39
N PHE A 152 3.88 -21.10 -2.77
CA PHE A 152 4.19 -20.81 -1.37
C PHE A 152 3.03 -21.02 -0.41
N VAL A 153 1.77 -20.91 -0.82
CA VAL A 153 0.64 -21.06 0.11
C VAL A 153 0.23 -22.51 0.23
N ASN A 154 -0.15 -22.93 1.43
CA ASN A 154 -0.72 -24.25 1.70
C ASN A 154 -1.85 -24.13 2.72
N PHE A 155 -3.03 -24.69 2.41
CA PHE A 155 -4.18 -24.61 3.30
C PHE A 155 -4.30 -25.76 4.32
N ASN A 156 -3.29 -26.62 4.43
CA ASN A 156 -3.18 -27.60 5.50
C ASN A 156 -3.43 -26.96 6.88
N GLY A 157 -4.33 -27.57 7.65
CA GLY A 157 -4.72 -27.07 8.98
C GLY A 157 -5.72 -25.90 8.95
N THR A 158 -6.25 -25.53 7.80
CA THR A 158 -7.32 -24.53 7.65
C THR A 158 -8.60 -25.16 7.07
N PRO A 159 -9.77 -24.48 7.11
CA PRO A 159 -10.99 -24.97 6.45
C PRO A 159 -10.87 -25.14 4.93
N GLY A 160 -9.82 -24.59 4.29
CA GLY A 160 -9.54 -24.74 2.86
C GLY A 160 -8.69 -25.96 2.48
N ALA A 161 -8.26 -26.77 3.45
CA ALA A 161 -7.39 -27.93 3.21
C ALA A 161 -8.04 -28.93 2.23
N GLY A 162 -7.32 -29.29 1.17
CA GLY A 162 -7.78 -30.29 0.18
C GLY A 162 -8.92 -29.80 -0.73
N ALA A 163 -9.31 -28.53 -0.64
CA ALA A 163 -10.27 -27.95 -1.57
C ALA A 163 -9.66 -27.81 -2.99
N PRO A 164 -10.46 -27.73 -4.06
CA PRO A 164 -9.94 -27.58 -5.43
C PRO A 164 -9.08 -26.34 -5.66
N PHE A 165 -9.21 -25.33 -4.79
CA PHE A 165 -8.46 -24.09 -4.83
C PHE A 165 -7.23 -24.10 -3.89
N ASP A 166 -6.93 -25.21 -3.23
CA ASP A 166 -5.75 -25.38 -2.37
C ASP A 166 -4.48 -25.46 -3.25
N PRO A 167 -3.55 -24.49 -3.16
CA PRO A 167 -2.34 -24.51 -3.97
C PRO A 167 -1.34 -25.61 -3.60
N GLN A 168 -1.40 -26.16 -2.38
CA GLN A 168 -0.48 -27.19 -1.86
C GLN A 168 1.01 -26.81 -1.92
N GLY A 169 1.31 -25.53 -1.69
CA GLY A 169 2.66 -24.98 -1.65
C GLY A 169 3.43 -25.29 -0.37
N ILE A 170 4.51 -24.54 -0.15
CA ILE A 170 5.52 -24.82 0.88
C ILE A 170 5.08 -24.42 2.29
N PHE A 171 4.45 -23.25 2.46
CA PHE A 171 4.20 -22.67 3.77
C PHE A 171 2.73 -22.75 4.16
N PRO A 172 2.41 -23.05 5.44
CA PRO A 172 1.05 -22.91 5.96
C PRO A 172 0.52 -21.49 5.72
N GLY A 173 -0.73 -21.37 5.27
CA GLY A 173 -1.36 -20.11 4.91
C GLY A 173 -1.20 -19.00 5.96
N PRO A 174 -1.50 -19.25 7.26
CA PRO A 174 -1.32 -18.25 8.30
C PRO A 174 0.13 -17.79 8.48
N TYR A 175 1.10 -18.71 8.35
CA TYR A 175 2.52 -18.39 8.41
C TYR A 175 2.93 -17.50 7.24
N TRP A 176 2.56 -17.90 6.03
CA TRP A 176 2.83 -17.13 4.82
C TRP A 176 2.20 -15.74 4.85
N PHE A 177 0.98 -15.63 5.37
CA PHE A 177 0.30 -14.35 5.54
C PHE A 177 1.11 -13.42 6.45
N GLY A 178 1.51 -13.89 7.64
CA GLY A 178 2.32 -13.10 8.57
C GLY A 178 3.66 -12.67 7.98
N LEU A 179 4.35 -13.59 7.29
CA LEU A 179 5.59 -13.30 6.58
C LEU A 179 5.40 -12.23 5.50
N CYS A 180 4.35 -12.32 4.68
CA CYS A 180 4.06 -11.33 3.64
C CYS A 180 3.86 -9.93 4.24
N VAL A 181 3.15 -9.82 5.36
CA VAL A 181 2.94 -8.52 6.03
C VAL A 181 4.28 -7.92 6.48
N TRP A 182 5.19 -8.72 7.05
CA TRP A 182 6.52 -8.24 7.41
C TRP A 182 7.40 -7.88 6.22
N ILE A 183 7.31 -8.62 5.11
CA ILE A 183 7.97 -8.23 3.85
C ILE A 183 7.42 -6.87 3.37
N ILE A 184 6.10 -6.66 3.44
CA ILE A 184 5.47 -5.39 3.07
C ILE A 184 5.97 -4.23 3.93
N VAL A 185 6.18 -4.43 5.25
CA VAL A 185 6.82 -3.40 6.11
C VAL A 185 8.11 -2.91 5.47
N TRP A 186 8.99 -3.83 5.09
CA TRP A 186 10.29 -3.44 4.55
C TRP A 186 10.20 -2.90 3.12
N ILE A 187 9.26 -3.36 2.29
CA ILE A 187 8.96 -2.71 1.00
C ILE A 187 8.57 -1.25 1.22
N GLN A 188 7.72 -0.96 2.21
CA GLN A 188 7.34 0.41 2.55
C GLN A 188 8.51 1.18 3.14
N VAL A 189 9.30 0.59 4.04
CA VAL A 189 10.45 1.28 4.64
C VAL A 189 11.47 1.69 3.57
N PHE A 190 11.78 0.80 2.62
CA PHE A 190 12.77 1.07 1.56
C PHE A 190 12.19 1.76 0.33
N GLY A 191 10.87 1.78 0.14
CA GLY A 191 10.24 2.29 -1.09
C GLY A 191 10.65 3.72 -1.44
N ASN A 192 10.78 4.01 -2.74
CA ASN A 192 11.32 5.29 -3.23
C ASN A 192 10.54 6.55 -2.79
N SER A 193 9.26 6.42 -2.47
CA SER A 193 8.41 7.52 -2.01
C SER A 193 8.10 7.47 -0.51
N MET A 194 8.77 6.60 0.25
CA MET A 194 8.42 6.25 1.62
C MET A 194 9.57 6.58 2.59
N CYS A 195 9.71 5.84 3.70
CA CYS A 195 10.60 6.18 4.82
C CYS A 195 12.06 6.48 4.39
N LEU A 196 12.74 5.51 3.79
CA LEU A 196 14.16 5.57 3.42
C LEU A 196 14.39 6.00 1.97
N GLN A 197 13.34 6.12 1.15
CA GLN A 197 13.42 6.60 -0.23
C GLN A 197 14.49 5.88 -1.09
N GLY A 198 14.55 4.55 -1.00
CA GLY A 198 15.50 3.71 -1.73
C GLY A 198 16.89 3.59 -1.10
N TRP A 199 17.20 4.32 -0.03
CA TRP A 199 18.48 4.18 0.70
C TRP A 199 18.58 2.81 1.40
N PRO A 200 19.75 2.13 1.40
CA PRO A 200 21.07 2.59 0.91
C PRO A 200 21.33 2.31 -0.57
N PHE A 201 20.45 1.60 -1.26
CA PHE A 201 20.76 1.01 -2.57
C PHE A 201 20.49 1.93 -3.77
N TYR A 202 19.79 3.06 -3.60
CA TYR A 202 19.31 3.87 -4.74
C TYR A 202 20.42 4.32 -5.71
N LYS A 203 21.65 4.52 -5.22
CA LYS A 203 22.80 4.93 -6.05
C LYS A 203 23.34 3.84 -6.96
N LEU A 204 22.92 2.59 -6.79
CA LEU A 204 23.41 1.46 -7.57
C LEU A 204 22.77 1.35 -8.95
N GLY A 205 21.72 2.14 -9.22
CA GLY A 205 21.04 2.17 -10.50
C GLY A 205 20.43 0.82 -10.90
N GLN A 206 20.02 0.71 -12.16
CA GLN A 206 19.41 -0.50 -12.69
C GLN A 206 20.47 -1.45 -13.29
N PRO A 207 20.37 -2.78 -13.11
CA PRO A 207 19.32 -3.51 -12.37
C PRO A 207 19.65 -3.76 -10.89
N LEU A 208 20.79 -3.27 -10.40
CA LEU A 208 21.34 -3.70 -9.11
C LEU A 208 20.52 -3.19 -7.91
N HIS A 209 19.99 -1.96 -7.98
CA HIS A 209 19.19 -1.37 -6.91
C HIS A 209 17.96 -2.22 -6.55
N PRO A 210 17.04 -2.56 -7.48
CA PRO A 210 15.89 -3.39 -7.16
C PRO A 210 16.26 -4.79 -6.67
N ILE A 211 17.32 -5.41 -7.22
CA ILE A 211 17.75 -6.75 -6.81
C ILE A 211 18.20 -6.75 -5.35
N LEU A 212 19.04 -5.80 -4.95
CA LEU A 212 19.51 -5.75 -3.56
C LEU A 212 18.42 -5.32 -2.59
N LEU A 213 17.54 -4.39 -2.99
CA LEU A 213 16.38 -4.02 -2.21
C LEU A 213 15.47 -5.23 -2.00
N THR A 214 15.22 -6.01 -3.06
CA THR A 214 14.44 -7.25 -3.03
C THR A 214 15.00 -8.25 -2.02
N VAL A 215 16.31 -8.49 -2.05
CA VAL A 215 16.95 -9.39 -1.09
C VAL A 215 16.83 -8.84 0.34
N ALA A 216 17.07 -7.54 0.54
CA ALA A 216 17.00 -6.91 1.85
C ALA A 216 15.59 -7.00 2.47
N VAL A 217 14.53 -6.72 1.70
CA VAL A 217 13.15 -6.77 2.22
C VAL A 217 12.73 -8.18 2.61
N ILE A 218 13.17 -9.21 1.87
CA ILE A 218 12.89 -10.61 2.19
C ILE A 218 13.62 -11.00 3.48
N VAL A 219 14.93 -10.73 3.56
CA VAL A 219 15.76 -11.11 4.72
C VAL A 219 15.27 -10.43 5.99
N LEU A 220 14.99 -9.13 5.92
CA LEU A 220 14.51 -8.37 7.07
C LEU A 220 13.06 -8.73 7.42
N GLY A 221 12.20 -8.98 6.43
CA GLY A 221 10.83 -9.44 6.66
C GLY A 221 10.80 -10.79 7.37
N TYR A 222 11.59 -11.75 6.90
CA TYR A 222 11.76 -13.04 7.56
C TYR A 222 12.34 -12.90 8.97
N GLY A 223 13.40 -12.11 9.13
CA GLY A 223 14.04 -11.87 10.43
C GLY A 223 13.09 -11.25 11.46
N CYS A 224 12.26 -10.30 11.07
CA CYS A 224 11.25 -9.72 11.96
C CYS A 224 10.11 -10.71 12.26
N TRP A 225 9.64 -11.46 11.27
CA TRP A 225 8.60 -12.46 11.48
C TRP A 225 9.05 -13.54 12.47
N GLU A 226 10.14 -14.23 12.18
CA GLU A 226 10.71 -15.25 13.07
C GLU A 226 11.15 -14.66 14.40
N GLY A 227 11.80 -13.49 14.39
CA GLY A 227 12.27 -12.84 15.60
C GLY A 227 11.15 -12.52 16.58
N THR A 228 10.01 -12.00 16.08
CA THR A 228 8.85 -11.75 16.96
C THR A 228 8.27 -13.03 17.55
N MET A 229 8.24 -14.12 16.78
CA MET A 229 7.79 -15.42 17.28
C MET A 229 8.75 -16.01 18.32
N ALA A 230 10.06 -15.88 18.10
CA ALA A 230 11.08 -16.29 19.05
C ALA A 230 11.01 -15.51 20.38
N MET A 231 10.52 -14.27 20.35
CA MET A 231 10.24 -13.47 21.54
C MET A 231 8.93 -13.83 22.25
N GLY A 232 8.18 -14.83 21.77
CA GLY A 232 6.91 -15.27 22.35
C GLY A 232 5.74 -14.31 22.07
N ILE A 233 5.89 -13.39 21.12
CA ILE A 233 4.80 -12.52 20.69
C ILE A 233 3.78 -13.36 19.93
N SER A 234 2.48 -13.10 20.11
CA SER A 234 1.46 -13.82 19.35
C SER A 234 1.54 -13.47 17.85
N PRO A 235 1.31 -14.43 16.93
CA PRO A 235 1.32 -14.17 15.49
C PRO A 235 0.45 -12.97 15.10
N THR A 236 -0.76 -12.89 15.67
CA THR A 236 -1.75 -11.86 15.36
C THR A 236 -1.35 -10.49 15.87
N PHE A 237 -0.69 -10.40 17.03
CA PHE A 237 -0.15 -9.13 17.50
C PHE A 237 1.04 -8.69 16.63
N SER A 238 1.92 -9.63 16.27
CA SER A 238 3.08 -9.37 15.41
C SER A 238 2.67 -8.81 14.05
N PHE A 239 1.89 -9.54 13.24
CA PHE A 239 1.52 -9.04 11.92
C PHE A 239 0.39 -8.00 11.99
N GLY A 240 -0.59 -8.22 12.87
CA GLY A 240 -1.86 -7.47 12.87
C GLY A 240 -1.79 -6.12 13.58
N ALA A 241 -1.03 -6.04 14.68
CA ALA A 241 -0.85 -4.79 15.41
C ALA A 241 0.46 -4.10 15.01
N ILE A 242 1.61 -4.78 15.11
CA ILE A 242 2.92 -4.16 14.88
C ILE A 242 3.15 -3.90 13.39
N ALA A 243 3.24 -4.96 12.58
CA ALA A 243 3.61 -4.83 11.18
C ALA A 243 2.58 -4.02 10.37
N ALA A 244 1.28 -4.22 10.60
CA ALA A 244 0.26 -3.42 9.92
C ALA A 244 0.28 -1.93 10.32
N SER A 245 0.62 -1.60 11.57
CA SER A 245 0.81 -0.21 11.99
C SER A 245 2.05 0.41 11.34
N ALA A 246 3.13 -0.36 11.24
CA ALA A 246 4.37 0.03 10.57
C ALA A 246 4.10 0.43 9.12
N ILE A 247 3.51 -0.50 8.33
CA ILE A 247 3.05 -0.24 6.95
C ILE A 247 2.16 1.01 6.87
N GLY A 248 1.21 1.11 7.80
CA GLY A 248 0.29 2.23 7.87
C GLY A 248 1.02 3.56 8.07
N TRP A 249 1.96 3.63 9.01
CA TRP A 249 2.64 4.88 9.34
C TRP A 249 3.66 5.31 8.31
N SER A 250 4.42 4.40 7.69
CA SER A 250 5.29 4.80 6.59
C SER A 250 4.46 5.40 5.45
N LEU A 251 3.29 4.83 5.15
CA LEU A 251 2.36 5.39 4.16
C LEU A 251 1.76 6.73 4.62
N MET A 252 1.19 6.79 5.82
CA MET A 252 0.48 7.97 6.32
C MET A 252 1.44 9.15 6.51
N HIS A 253 2.65 8.92 7.00
CA HIS A 253 3.64 9.98 7.15
C HIS A 253 4.11 10.52 5.79
N ALA A 254 4.39 9.63 4.83
CA ALA A 254 4.77 10.04 3.47
C ALA A 254 3.63 10.80 2.75
N VAL A 255 2.42 10.23 2.75
CA VAL A 255 1.28 10.73 1.95
C VAL A 255 0.53 11.87 2.65
N ALA A 256 0.21 11.70 3.94
CA ALA A 256 -0.59 12.66 4.69
C ALA A 256 0.25 13.77 5.32
N PHE A 257 1.46 13.47 5.78
CA PHE A 257 2.30 14.44 6.50
C PHE A 257 3.49 14.95 5.69
N GLU A 258 3.69 14.49 4.45
CA GLU A 258 4.77 14.93 3.56
C GLU A 258 6.15 14.79 4.22
N MET A 259 6.35 13.74 5.02
CA MET A 259 7.57 13.51 5.81
C MET A 259 7.93 14.64 6.81
N THR A 260 6.95 15.44 7.24
CA THR A 260 7.17 16.53 8.21
C THR A 260 7.45 15.97 9.61
N PRO A 261 8.52 16.41 10.33
CA PRO A 261 9.35 17.61 10.06
C PRO A 261 10.69 17.32 9.39
N PHE A 262 10.92 16.09 8.93
CA PHE A 262 12.22 15.62 8.46
C PHE A 262 12.45 15.81 6.96
N ALA A 263 11.43 16.24 6.21
CA ALA A 263 11.52 16.61 4.80
C ALA A 263 12.73 17.51 4.47
N LYS A 264 13.14 18.40 5.38
CA LYS A 264 14.30 19.29 5.23
C LYS A 264 15.68 18.62 5.26
N TYR A 265 15.79 17.39 5.75
CA TYR A 265 17.06 16.66 5.81
C TYR A 265 17.31 15.92 4.50
N ILE A 266 18.53 15.45 4.25
CA ILE A 266 18.88 14.58 3.12
C ILE A 266 19.15 13.16 3.61
N GLN A 267 19.17 12.17 2.71
CA GLN A 267 19.56 10.81 3.07
C GLN A 267 21.05 10.74 3.49
N PRO A 268 21.43 9.91 4.48
CA PRO A 268 20.60 8.96 5.23
C PRO A 268 19.85 9.57 6.42
N LYS A 269 20.15 10.83 6.77
CA LYS A 269 19.64 11.48 8.00
C LYS A 269 18.11 11.59 7.99
N ARG A 270 17.51 11.96 6.84
CA ARG A 270 16.05 11.98 6.66
C ARG A 270 15.45 10.62 6.96
N GLY A 271 15.95 9.58 6.27
CA GLY A 271 15.45 8.22 6.41
C GLY A 271 15.57 7.67 7.83
N LEU A 272 16.69 7.90 8.51
CA LEU A 272 16.86 7.44 9.90
C LEU A 272 15.86 8.10 10.87
N PHE A 273 15.63 9.40 10.73
CA PHE A 273 14.64 10.09 11.59
C PHE A 273 13.21 9.69 11.26
N ASN A 274 12.89 9.53 9.97
CA ASN A 274 11.62 8.97 9.53
C ASN A 274 11.41 7.58 10.14
N PHE A 275 12.40 6.70 10.06
CA PHE A 275 12.31 5.33 10.59
C PHE A 275 12.03 5.30 12.09
N ILE A 276 12.75 6.11 12.88
CA ILE A 276 12.54 6.19 14.33
C ILE A 276 11.13 6.73 14.64
N LEU A 277 10.69 7.76 13.93
CA LEU A 277 9.38 8.36 14.17
C LEU A 277 8.25 7.41 13.75
N GLU A 278 8.28 6.91 12.52
CA GLU A 278 7.26 6.08 11.90
C GLU A 278 7.19 4.71 12.57
N GLU A 279 8.30 3.96 12.54
CA GLU A 279 8.33 2.53 12.85
C GLU A 279 8.44 2.22 14.35
N VAL A 280 8.86 3.20 15.16
CA VAL A 280 9.00 3.02 16.61
C VAL A 280 7.97 3.86 17.36
N ILE A 281 8.04 5.18 17.24
CA ILE A 281 7.24 6.09 18.09
C ILE A 281 5.76 6.04 17.69
N LEU A 282 5.45 6.28 16.42
CA LEU A 282 4.08 6.38 15.94
C LEU A 282 3.39 5.01 15.90
N VAL A 283 4.10 3.94 15.55
CA VAL A 283 3.59 2.56 15.71
C VAL A 283 3.17 2.28 17.14
N ALA A 284 4.01 2.55 18.13
CA ALA A 284 3.68 2.30 19.54
C ALA A 284 2.46 3.10 20.00
N VAL A 285 2.43 4.41 19.69
CA VAL A 285 1.30 5.29 20.03
C VAL A 285 0.02 4.83 19.34
N TRP A 286 0.10 4.42 18.08
CA TRP A 286 -1.04 4.01 17.29
C TRP A 286 -1.64 2.68 17.73
N ILE A 287 -0.81 1.71 18.11
CA ILE A 287 -1.31 0.45 18.70
C ILE A 287 -2.14 0.75 19.96
N VAL A 288 -1.67 1.63 20.84
CA VAL A 288 -2.42 2.04 22.04
C VAL A 288 -3.73 2.75 21.64
N ALA A 289 -3.67 3.69 20.70
CA ALA A 289 -4.84 4.41 20.22
C ALA A 289 -5.90 3.46 19.61
N LEU A 290 -5.48 2.54 18.73
CA LEU A 290 -6.38 1.55 18.11
C LEU A 290 -7.00 0.61 19.13
N ARG A 291 -6.26 0.21 20.16
CA ARG A 291 -6.80 -0.61 21.25
C ARG A 291 -7.92 0.07 22.03
N ILE A 292 -7.96 1.40 22.03
CA ILE A 292 -9.03 2.18 22.65
C ILE A 292 -10.16 2.42 21.64
N LEU A 293 -9.82 2.91 20.44
CA LEU A 293 -10.79 3.28 19.42
C LEU A 293 -11.59 2.09 18.90
N LEU A 294 -10.97 0.92 18.76
CA LEU A 294 -11.60 -0.25 18.14
C LEU A 294 -12.36 -1.14 19.13
N VAL A 295 -12.37 -0.86 20.44
CA VAL A 295 -13.13 -1.63 21.44
C VAL A 295 -14.59 -1.88 21.02
N PRO A 296 -15.40 -0.87 20.68
CA PRO A 296 -16.80 -1.09 20.32
C PRO A 296 -16.97 -1.87 19.01
N ILE A 297 -16.06 -1.68 18.03
CA ILE A 297 -16.08 -2.42 16.77
C ILE A 297 -15.69 -3.90 17.01
N ASN A 298 -14.69 -4.13 17.86
CA ASN A 298 -14.27 -5.48 18.24
C ASN A 298 -15.38 -6.21 19.01
N ALA A 299 -16.14 -5.52 19.87
CA ALA A 299 -17.31 -6.12 20.53
C ALA A 299 -18.35 -6.61 19.51
N LYS A 300 -18.63 -5.81 18.46
CA LYS A 300 -19.50 -6.24 17.35
C LYS A 300 -18.93 -7.45 16.60
N LEU A 301 -17.61 -7.48 16.41
CA LEU A 301 -16.95 -8.60 15.73
C LEU A 301 -17.08 -9.89 16.55
N VAL A 302 -16.77 -9.84 17.85
CA VAL A 302 -16.90 -10.99 18.76
C VAL A 302 -18.34 -11.52 18.78
N ALA A 303 -19.34 -10.63 18.75
CA ALA A 303 -20.76 -11.01 18.69
C ALA A 303 -21.14 -11.82 17.43
N THR A 304 -20.32 -11.82 16.37
CA THR A 304 -20.54 -12.66 15.18
C THR A 304 -20.01 -14.08 15.33
N GLY A 305 -19.22 -14.38 16.37
CA GLY A 305 -18.57 -15.68 16.56
C GLY A 305 -17.40 -15.97 15.61
N MET A 306 -16.97 -15.00 14.80
CA MET A 306 -15.81 -15.16 13.92
C MET A 306 -14.50 -15.24 14.72
N PRO A 307 -13.49 -16.00 14.24
CA PRO A 307 -12.24 -16.27 14.96
C PRO A 307 -11.24 -15.09 14.89
N PHE A 308 -11.74 -13.87 14.87
CA PHE A 308 -10.94 -12.65 14.71
C PHE A 308 -11.05 -11.78 15.95
N GLY A 309 -10.03 -10.95 16.17
CA GLY A 309 -9.91 -10.12 17.37
C GLY A 309 -9.31 -8.76 17.08
N ILE A 310 -9.02 -8.01 18.14
CA ILE A 310 -8.68 -6.59 18.04
C ILE A 310 -7.39 -6.33 17.23
N ASP A 311 -6.42 -7.26 17.25
CA ASP A 311 -5.20 -7.11 16.47
C ASP A 311 -5.46 -7.29 14.97
N HIS A 312 -6.38 -8.17 14.57
CA HIS A 312 -6.84 -8.26 13.18
C HIS A 312 -7.59 -6.99 12.76
N MET A 313 -8.48 -6.50 13.63
CA MET A 313 -9.20 -5.26 13.39
C MET A 313 -8.27 -4.06 13.26
N SER A 314 -7.15 -4.05 13.98
CA SER A 314 -6.13 -3.01 13.91
C SER A 314 -5.51 -2.94 12.52
N ALA A 315 -5.16 -4.10 11.93
CA ALA A 315 -4.68 -4.19 10.55
C ALA A 315 -5.74 -3.76 9.54
N TRP A 316 -6.97 -4.27 9.67
CA TRP A 316 -8.03 -3.96 8.71
C TRP A 316 -8.42 -2.48 8.75
N PHE A 317 -8.51 -1.90 9.93
CA PHE A 317 -8.79 -0.49 10.07
C PHE A 317 -7.67 0.38 9.50
N THR A 318 -6.42 0.06 9.82
CA THR A 318 -5.27 0.86 9.35
C THR A 318 -5.07 0.74 7.84
N LEU A 319 -5.01 -0.48 7.31
CA LEU A 319 -4.60 -0.73 5.92
C LEU A 319 -5.77 -0.79 4.94
N HIS A 320 -6.90 -1.34 5.37
CA HIS A 320 -8.04 -1.55 4.49
C HIS A 320 -9.09 -0.45 4.61
N VAL A 321 -8.96 0.49 5.55
CA VAL A 321 -9.92 1.59 5.69
C VAL A 321 -9.22 2.94 5.63
N VAL A 322 -8.38 3.25 6.63
CA VAL A 322 -7.72 4.55 6.74
C VAL A 322 -6.79 4.79 5.55
N ALA A 323 -5.92 3.82 5.22
CA ALA A 323 -5.02 3.93 4.08
C ALA A 323 -5.77 4.04 2.74
N ILE A 324 -6.84 3.27 2.54
CA ILE A 324 -7.67 3.35 1.32
C ILE A 324 -8.27 4.76 1.16
N ILE A 325 -8.93 5.28 2.19
CA ILE A 325 -9.55 6.61 2.13
C ILE A 325 -8.49 7.68 1.88
N LEU A 326 -7.35 7.59 2.58
CA LEU A 326 -6.24 8.52 2.41
C LEU A 326 -5.67 8.48 0.98
N LEU A 327 -5.48 7.29 0.41
CA LEU A 327 -4.97 7.11 -0.95
C LEU A 327 -5.96 7.56 -2.02
N ILE A 328 -7.27 7.32 -1.86
CA ILE A 328 -8.30 7.89 -2.75
C ILE A 328 -8.19 9.41 -2.71
N HIS A 329 -8.18 9.98 -1.50
CA HIS A 329 -8.09 11.42 -1.31
C HIS A 329 -6.82 12.00 -1.95
N GLN A 330 -5.69 11.29 -1.84
CA GLN A 330 -4.42 11.70 -2.45
C GLN A 330 -4.41 11.55 -3.98
N LEU A 331 -4.67 10.36 -4.49
CA LEU A 331 -4.39 9.95 -5.87
C LEU A 331 -5.52 10.32 -6.82
N PHE A 332 -6.78 10.25 -6.37
CA PHE A 332 -7.93 10.51 -7.24
C PHE A 332 -8.42 11.95 -7.12
N PHE A 333 -8.41 12.50 -5.90
CA PHE A 333 -8.91 13.85 -5.63
C PHE A 333 -7.81 14.90 -5.49
N MET A 334 -6.52 14.54 -5.56
CA MET A 334 -5.41 15.47 -5.37
C MET A 334 -5.55 16.30 -4.08
N ARG A 335 -5.98 15.61 -3.02
CA ARG A 335 -6.30 16.13 -1.69
C ARG A 335 -7.51 17.07 -1.61
N THR A 336 -8.38 17.09 -2.61
CA THR A 336 -9.62 17.88 -2.60
C THR A 336 -10.70 17.16 -1.79
N PRO A 337 -11.51 17.88 -0.99
CA PRO A 337 -11.53 19.33 -0.75
C PRO A 337 -10.58 19.80 0.37
N LEU A 338 -9.81 18.91 0.99
CA LEU A 338 -9.14 19.19 2.26
C LEU A 338 -7.79 19.93 2.12
N SER A 339 -7.16 19.99 0.93
CA SER A 339 -5.86 20.67 0.72
C SER A 339 -5.55 20.96 -0.77
N ILE A 340 -4.64 21.90 -1.02
CA ILE A 340 -3.96 22.10 -2.31
C ILE A 340 -2.71 21.18 -2.36
N PRO A 341 -2.41 20.49 -3.48
CA PRO A 341 -1.21 19.68 -3.63
C PRO A 341 0.06 20.47 -3.30
N ALA A 342 0.94 19.89 -2.49
CA ALA A 342 2.33 20.34 -2.42
C ALA A 342 3.13 19.62 -3.50
N PRO A 343 4.26 20.19 -3.96
CA PRO A 343 5.19 19.49 -4.85
C PRO A 343 5.67 18.18 -4.19
N PRO A 344 5.84 17.09 -4.96
CA PRO A 344 6.42 15.85 -4.43
C PRO A 344 7.86 16.08 -3.97
N LEU A 345 8.24 15.48 -2.84
CA LEU A 345 9.61 15.52 -2.33
C LEU A 345 10.45 14.46 -3.06
N GLY A 346 11.43 14.91 -3.84
CA GLY A 346 12.41 14.04 -4.48
C GLY A 346 13.42 13.44 -3.48
N PRO A 347 14.11 12.35 -3.86
CA PRO A 347 15.23 11.80 -3.07
C PRO A 347 16.37 12.80 -2.91
N GLU A 348 16.49 13.74 -3.84
CA GLU A 348 17.49 14.80 -3.86
C GLU A 348 16.77 16.06 -4.35
N GLU A 349 16.72 17.13 -3.53
CA GLU A 349 16.65 18.49 -4.10
C GLU A 349 17.99 18.68 -4.82
N VAL A 350 18.09 18.16 -6.05
CA VAL A 350 19.26 18.36 -6.89
C VAL A 350 19.36 19.88 -7.10
N PRO A 351 20.49 20.54 -6.75
CA PRO A 351 20.69 21.93 -7.15
C PRO A 351 20.51 22.02 -8.68
N PRO A 352 20.01 23.14 -9.22
CA PRO A 352 19.75 23.26 -10.65
C PRO A 352 21.00 22.81 -11.38
N VAL A 353 20.86 21.78 -12.21
CA VAL A 353 21.85 21.48 -13.24
C VAL A 353 22.03 22.80 -13.95
N SER A 354 23.23 23.37 -13.84
CA SER A 354 23.61 24.58 -14.55
C SER A 354 23.11 24.40 -15.97
N MET A 355 22.24 25.31 -16.42
CA MET A 355 21.94 25.45 -17.82
C MET A 355 23.24 25.89 -18.49
N GLU A 356 24.11 24.93 -18.81
CA GLU A 356 24.90 25.07 -20.01
C GLU A 356 23.88 25.03 -21.14
N GLU A 357 23.52 26.22 -21.60
CA GLU A 357 22.91 26.43 -22.91
C GLU A 357 23.56 25.48 -23.90
N PRO A 358 22.80 24.74 -24.72
CA PRO A 358 23.36 24.28 -25.96
C PRO A 358 23.65 25.54 -26.77
N ALA A 359 24.94 25.90 -26.81
CA ALA A 359 25.46 26.95 -27.68
C ALA A 359 24.79 26.82 -29.05
N GLU A 360 24.08 27.89 -29.38
CA GLU A 360 23.48 28.18 -30.66
C GLU A 360 24.58 28.02 -31.74
N LYS A 361 24.67 26.82 -32.31
CA LYS A 361 25.47 26.61 -33.52
C LYS A 361 24.61 27.06 -34.69
N GLU A 362 24.91 28.28 -35.12
CA GLU A 362 24.94 28.71 -36.51
C GLU A 362 24.58 27.61 -37.51
N MET A 363 23.39 27.74 -38.11
CA MET A 363 23.25 27.46 -39.53
C MET A 363 22.68 28.71 -40.19
N VAL A 364 23.58 29.67 -40.36
CA VAL A 364 23.59 30.50 -41.57
C VAL A 364 23.93 29.57 -42.73
N ASN A 365 23.06 29.57 -43.74
CA ASN A 365 23.31 29.39 -45.18
C ASN A 365 21.93 29.61 -45.85
N ALA A 366 21.48 30.85 -46.09
CA ALA A 366 21.82 31.68 -47.26
C ALA A 366 23.16 31.42 -47.96
#